data_AF-A0A1V1HYC7-F1
#
_entry.id   AF-A0A1V1HYC7-F1
#
_cell.length_a   1.000
_cell.length_b   1.000
_cell.length_c   1.000
_cell.angle_alpha   90.00
_cell.angle_beta   90.00
_cell.angle_gamma   90.00
#
_symmetry.space_group_name_H-M   'P 1'
#
loop_
_entity.id
_entity.type
_entity.pdbx_description
1 polymer ?
#
loop_
_entity_poly.entity_id
_entity_poly.type
_entity_poly.pdbx_seq_one_letter_code
_entity_poly.pdbx_strand_id
1 'polypeptide(L)' 'MANIELEMLKQEIDALREQMHAYMEYPEIFRDEILESSIKIDILINKYMVLTSK' A
#
# COMPACT_ATOMS: atom_id res chain seq x y z
N MET A 1 16.16 -13.23 -6.07
CA MET A 1 14.78 -12.98 -6.55
C MET A 1 13.93 -12.27 -5.49
N ALA A 2 14.01 -12.61 -4.20
CA ALA A 2 13.26 -11.93 -3.13
C ALA A 2 13.47 -10.39 -3.05
N ASN A 3 14.66 -9.90 -3.40
CA ASN A 3 14.96 -8.45 -3.40
C ASN A 3 14.08 -7.65 -4.38
N ILE A 4 13.79 -8.20 -5.57
CA ILE A 4 12.99 -7.51 -6.59
C ILE A 4 11.53 -7.42 -6.13
N GLU A 5 10.99 -8.49 -5.53
CA GLU A 5 9.65 -8.47 -4.96
C GLU A 5 9.54 -7.50 -3.77
N LEU A 6 10.57 -7.42 -2.93
CA LEU A 6 10.60 -6.45 -1.82
C LEU A 6 10.65 -5.00 -2.32
N GLU A 7 11.43 -4.72 -3.37
CA GLU A 7 11.48 -3.39 -3.98
C GLU A 7 10.13 -3.01 -4.63
N MET A 8 9.51 -3.95 -5.36
CA MET A 8 8.18 -3.75 -5.95
C MET A 8 7.12 -3.49 -4.86
N LEU A 9 7.10 -4.29 -3.80
CA LEU A 9 6.20 -4.08 -2.65
C LEU A 9 6.37 -2.69 -2.04
N LYS A 10 7.62 -2.23 -1.93
CA LYS A 10 7.92 -0.91 -1.39
C LYS A 10 7.40 0.20 -2.29
N GLN A 11 7.62 0.10 -3.59
CA GLN A 11 7.09 1.06 -4.56
C GLN A 11 5.56 1.09 -4.57
N GLU A 12 4.92 -0.07 -4.45
CA GLU A 12 3.46 -0.19 -4.45
C GLU A 12 2.85 0.43 -3.17
N ILE A 13 3.50 0.25 -2.02
CA ILE A 13 3.11 0.91 -0.75
C ILE A 13 3.27 2.44 -0.85
N ASP A 14 4.36 2.93 -1.43
CA ASP A 14 4.59 4.38 -1.61
C ASP A 14 3.55 4.99 -2.57
N ALA A 15 3.25 4.32 -3.69
CA ALA A 15 2.23 4.75 -4.63
C ALA A 15 0.84 4.83 -3.99
N LEU A 16 0.44 3.79 -3.25
CA LEU A 16 -0.84 3.77 -2.53
C LEU A 16 -0.91 4.85 -1.44
N ARG A 17 0.21 5.16 -0.78
CA ARG A 17 0.28 6.27 0.17
C ARG A 17 0.06 7.62 -0.49
N GLU A 18 0.68 7.85 -1.64
CA GLU A 18 0.52 9.09 -2.39
C GLU A 18 -0.93 9.25 -2.90
N GLN A 19 -1.53 8.15 -3.40
CA GLN A 19 -2.94 8.11 -3.78
C GLN A 19 -3.86 8.37 -2.59
N MET A 20 -3.63 7.73 -1.44
CA MET A 20 -4.39 8.02 -0.21
C MET A 20 -4.27 9.48 0.19
N HIS A 21 -3.09 10.09 0.02
CA HIS A 21 -2.88 11.50 0.33
C HIS A 21 -3.76 12.41 -0.53
N ALA A 22 -3.87 12.11 -1.83
CA ALA A 22 -4.76 12.83 -2.74
C ALA A 22 -6.24 12.56 -2.42
N TYR A 23 -6.60 11.33 -2.06
CA TYR A 23 -7.98 10.99 -1.66
C TYR A 23 -8.39 11.66 -0.34
N MET A 24 -7.45 11.86 0.58
CA MET A 24 -7.68 12.61 1.83
C MET A 24 -8.01 14.09 1.60
N GLU A 25 -7.72 14.66 0.43
CA GLU A 25 -8.17 16.02 0.07
C GLU A 25 -9.69 16.05 -0.21
N TYR A 26 -10.28 14.91 -0.59
CA TYR A 26 -11.71 14.78 -0.92
C TYR A 26 -12.32 13.53 -0.24
N PRO A 27 -12.30 13.47 1.10
CA PRO A 27 -12.68 12.28 1.86
C PRO A 27 -14.16 11.92 1.72
N GLU A 28 -15.00 12.87 1.33
CA GLU A 28 -16.44 12.66 1.12
C GLU A 28 -16.74 11.83 -0.13
N ILE A 29 -15.86 11.90 -1.13
CA ILE A 29 -16.03 11.21 -2.43
C ILE A 29 -15.22 9.92 -2.46
N PHE A 30 -14.02 9.95 -1.87
CA PHE A 30 -13.05 8.85 -1.95
C PHE A 30 -12.97 8.04 -0.66
N ARG A 31 -14.01 8.07 0.19
CA ARG A 31 -14.03 7.33 1.46
C ARG A 31 -13.74 5.84 1.29
N ASP A 32 -14.41 5.22 0.31
CA ASP A 32 -14.22 3.81 -0.01
C ASP A 32 -12.82 3.55 -0.58
N GLU A 33 -12.31 4.41 -1.45
CA GLU A 33 -10.95 4.28 -2.01
C GLU A 33 -9.86 4.43 -0.94
N ILE A 34 -10.04 5.33 0.04
CA ILE A 34 -9.14 5.45 1.20
C ILE A 34 -9.16 4.15 2.01
N LEU A 35 -10.34 3.59 2.23
CA LEU A 35 -10.50 2.34 2.98
C LEU A 35 -9.86 1.17 2.22
N GLU A 36 -10.10 1.06 0.91
CA GLU A 36 -9.53 0.03 0.04
C GLU A 36 -8.02 0.13 -0.03
N SER A 37 -7.49 1.35 -0.18
CA SER A 37 -6.05 1.61 -0.22
C SER A 37 -5.41 1.26 1.12
N SER A 38 -6.07 1.58 2.24
CA SER A 38 -5.60 1.18 3.57
C SER A 38 -5.53 -0.34 3.73
N ILE A 39 -6.55 -1.07 3.27
CA ILE A 39 -6.58 -2.55 3.31
C ILE A 39 -5.47 -3.12 2.41
N LYS A 40 -5.27 -2.56 1.21
CA LYS A 40 -4.19 -2.96 0.31
C LYS A 40 -2.82 -2.75 0.96
N ILE A 41 -2.56 -1.61 1.58
CA ILE A 41 -1.30 -1.35 2.29
C ILE A 41 -1.08 -2.41 3.38
N ASP A 42 -2.10 -2.75 4.16
CA ASP A 42 -2.00 -3.76 5.23
C ASP A 42 -1.62 -5.15 4.67
N ILE A 43 -2.23 -5.55 3.55
CA ILE A 43 -1.89 -6.80 2.84
C ILE A 43 -0.45 -6.77 2.31
N LEU A 44 -0.02 -5.64 1.73
CA LEU A 44 1.33 -5.49 1.19
C LEU A 44 2.38 -5.51 2.30
N ILE A 45 2.11 -4.89 3.46
CA ILE A 45 2.98 -4.96 4.64
C ILE A 45 3.07 -6.40 5.15
N ASN A 46 1.95 -7.13 5.21
CA ASN A 46 1.97 -8.55 5.61
C ASN A 46 2.80 -9.39 4.62
N LYS A 47 2.64 -9.20 3.31
CA LYS A 47 3.49 -9.85 2.30
C LYS A 47 4.96 -9.49 2.47
N TYR A 48 5.26 -8.22 2.71
CA TYR A 48 6.62 -7.73 2.95
C TYR A 48 7.24 -8.40 4.19
N MET A 49 6.50 -8.52 5.29
CA MET A 49 6.95 -9.20 6.51
C MET A 49 7.21 -10.69 6.29
N VAL A 50 6.35 -11.37 5.54
CA VAL A 50 6.55 -12.79 5.18
C VAL A 50 7.79 -12.99 4.31
N LEU A 51 8.03 -12.08 3.35
CA LEU A 51 9.21 -12.14 2.47
C LEU A 51 10.52 -11.78 3.18
N THR A 52 10.47 -10.94 4.22
CA THR A 52 11.64 -10.57 5.03
C THR A 52 11.95 -11.54 6.17
N SER A 53 10.95 -12.29 6.67
CA SER A 53 11.16 -13.36 7.68
C SER A 53 11.65 -14.70 7.09
N LYS A 54 11.97 -14.76 5.81
CA LYS A 54 12.35 -15.98 5.09
C LYS A 54 13.81 -15.98 4.69
#